data_AF-A0A060ZT62-F1
#
_entry.id   AF-A0A060ZT62-F1
#
_cell.length_a   1.000
_cell.length_b   1.000
_cell.length_c   1.000
_cell.angle_alpha   90.00
_cell.angle_beta   90.00
_cell.angle_gamma   90.00
#
_symmetry.space_group_name_H-M   'P 1'
#
loop_
_entity.id
_entity.type
_entity.pdbx_description
1 polymer ?
#
loop_
_entity_poly.entity_id
_entity_poly.type
_entity_poly.pdbx_seq_one_letter_code
_entity_poly.pdbx_strand_id
1 'polypeptide(L)'
;MDKTVPGPRVFLLVIRLGVRLTEDERNTVKWIQQTVGQDASDYTMILVTCADSPRLRGNTVNDYVKQNQNLQTLIDSCGGRYHSFNNDDREAHNQVTELLEKIEEMVEVNKVGHYTN
;
A
#
# COMPACT_ATOMS: atom_id res chain seq x y z
N MET A 1 14.18 26.61 15.09
CA MET A 1 13.00 26.67 14.21
C MET A 1 12.57 25.24 13.97
N ASP A 2 11.71 24.73 14.85
CA ASP A 2 11.06 23.44 14.69
C ASP A 2 10.16 23.46 13.46
N LYS A 3 10.46 22.61 12.47
CA LYS A 3 9.55 22.28 11.39
C LYS A 3 9.20 20.81 11.47
N THR A 4 8.30 20.48 12.40
CA THR A 4 7.53 19.23 12.35
C THR A 4 6.21 19.41 13.11
N VAL A 5 5.22 20.04 12.46
CA VAL A 5 3.80 20.08 12.85
C VAL A 5 2.95 20.11 11.56
N PRO A 6 1.86 19.30 11.43
CA PRO A 6 1.78 17.86 11.64
C PRO A 6 2.32 17.11 10.40
N GLY A 7 3.15 16.09 10.60
CA GLY A 7 3.90 15.45 9.52
C GLY A 7 3.04 14.68 8.51
N PRO A 8 3.47 14.55 7.25
CA PRO A 8 2.83 13.66 6.29
C PRO A 8 3.11 12.22 6.76
N ARG A 9 2.10 11.40 6.98
CA ARG A 9 2.35 10.04 7.48
C ARG A 9 1.65 8.97 6.67
N VAL A 10 1.71 9.08 5.34
CA VAL A 10 1.37 7.94 4.48
C VAL A 10 2.57 7.01 4.39
N PHE A 11 2.37 5.74 4.71
CA PHE A 11 3.35 4.68 4.53
C PHE A 11 3.01 3.91 3.25
N LEU A 12 4.00 3.79 2.36
CA LEU A 12 3.89 2.92 1.18
C LEU A 12 4.68 1.65 1.46
N LEU A 13 4.00 0.50 1.52
CA LEU A 13 4.66 -0.80 1.59
C LEU A 13 4.73 -1.40 0.20
N VAL A 14 5.94 -1.48 -0.35
CA VAL A 14 6.16 -1.96 -1.72
C VAL A 14 6.37 -3.46 -1.73
N ILE A 15 5.55 -4.18 -2.51
CA ILE A 15 5.60 -5.63 -2.70
C ILE A 15 5.80 -5.92 -4.18
N ARG A 16 6.74 -6.80 -4.52
CA ARG A 16 6.95 -7.25 -5.91
C ARG A 16 6.15 -8.51 -6.22
N LEU A 17 5.40 -8.50 -7.32
CA LEU A 17 4.67 -9.69 -7.78
C LEU A 17 5.62 -10.74 -8.37
N GLY A 18 5.29 -12.01 -8.13
CA GLY A 18 6.06 -13.14 -8.67
C GLY A 18 7.29 -13.54 -7.85
N VAL A 19 7.53 -12.88 -6.72
CA VAL A 19 8.38 -13.38 -5.63
C VAL A 19 7.48 -13.81 -4.45
N ARG A 20 7.93 -14.78 -3.66
CA ARG A 20 7.20 -15.15 -2.44
C ARG A 20 7.24 -13.96 -1.48
N LEU A 21 6.08 -13.63 -0.90
CA LEU A 21 6.03 -12.71 0.23
C LEU A 21 6.92 -13.27 1.34
N THR A 22 8.02 -12.58 1.59
CA THR A 22 9.07 -12.94 2.54
C THR A 22 8.58 -12.74 3.97
N GLU A 23 9.23 -13.41 4.91
CA GLU A 23 8.95 -13.20 6.33
C GLU A 23 9.30 -11.76 6.73
N ASP A 24 10.33 -11.17 6.13
CA ASP A 24 10.74 -9.77 6.34
C ASP A 24 9.65 -8.77 5.96
N GLU A 25 8.93 -8.97 4.85
CA GLU A 25 7.80 -8.11 4.45
C GLU A 25 6.65 -8.17 5.47
N ARG A 26 6.35 -9.36 6.00
CA ARG A 26 5.33 -9.51 7.07
C ARG A 26 5.78 -8.92 8.39
N ASN A 27 7.06 -9.08 8.72
CA ASN A 27 7.64 -8.53 9.93
C ASN A 27 7.71 -7.01 9.86
N THR A 28 7.91 -6.43 8.67
CA THR A 28 7.85 -4.98 8.45
C THR A 28 6.46 -4.44 8.78
N VAL A 29 5.40 -5.14 8.39
CA VAL A 29 4.01 -4.75 8.69
C VAL A 29 3.74 -4.83 10.17
N LYS A 30 4.12 -5.95 10.80
CA LYS A 30 4.02 -6.10 12.26
C LYS A 30 4.80 -5.02 12.99
N TRP A 31 6.00 -4.68 12.49
CA TRP A 31 6.84 -3.63 13.06
C TRP A 31 6.21 -2.25 12.88
N ILE A 32 5.61 -1.95 11.72
CA ILE A 32 4.85 -0.70 11.50
C ILE A 32 3.68 -0.60 12.49
N GLN A 33 2.90 -1.68 12.62
CA GLN A 33 1.79 -1.75 13.59
C GLN A 33 2.26 -1.60 15.04
N GLN A 34 3.41 -2.17 15.40
CA GLN A 34 3.98 -2.12 16.75
C GLN A 34 4.65 -0.78 17.08
N THR A 35 5.29 -0.14 16.10
CA THR A 35 6.12 1.07 16.31
C THR A 35 5.31 2.35 16.15
N VAL A 36 4.33 2.34 15.24
CA VAL A 36 3.54 3.53 14.88
C VAL A 36 2.12 3.45 15.46
N GLY A 37 1.70 2.29 15.97
CA GLY A 37 0.38 2.05 16.57
C GLY A 37 -0.62 1.47 15.56
N GLN A 38 -1.80 1.03 16.04
CA GLN A 38 -2.89 0.56 15.17
C GLN A 38 -3.31 1.63 14.13
N ASP A 39 -3.14 2.90 14.47
CA ASP A 39 -3.39 4.02 13.56
C ASP A 39 -2.47 4.00 12.33
N ALA A 40 -1.30 3.36 12.40
CA ALA A 40 -0.36 3.28 11.28
C ALA A 40 -0.91 2.50 10.09
N SER A 41 -1.67 1.43 10.35
CA SER A 41 -2.37 0.68 9.30
C SER A 41 -3.39 1.56 8.58
N ASP A 42 -3.94 2.56 9.25
CA ASP A 42 -4.88 3.51 8.65
C ASP A 42 -4.22 4.42 7.63
N TYR A 43 -2.95 4.72 7.80
CA TYR A 43 -2.18 5.51 6.85
C TYR A 43 -1.23 4.67 5.97
N THR A 44 -1.40 3.34 5.93
CA THR A 44 -0.59 2.46 5.07
C THR A 44 -1.34 2.05 3.82
N MET A 45 -0.68 2.16 2.66
CA MET A 45 -1.14 1.62 1.38
C MET A 45 -0.12 0.61 0.83
N ILE A 46 -0.62 -0.51 0.35
CA ILE A 46 0.21 -1.54 -0.29
C ILE A 46 0.45 -1.15 -1.75
N LEU A 47 1.70 -0.96 -2.14
CA LEU A 47 2.10 -0.72 -3.53
C LEU A 47 2.60 -2.03 -4.13
N VAL A 48 1.87 -2.55 -5.11
CA VAL A 48 2.17 -3.82 -5.76
C VAL A 48 2.88 -3.55 -7.09
N THR A 49 4.11 -4.02 -7.25
CA THR A 49 4.96 -3.77 -8.42
C THR A 49 5.13 -5.00 -9.30
N CYS A 50 5.50 -4.81 -10.57
CA CYS A 50 5.59 -5.87 -11.60
C CYS A 50 4.22 -6.48 -11.97
N ALA A 51 3.21 -5.61 -12.09
CA ALA A 51 1.83 -5.91 -12.51
C ALA A 51 1.71 -6.49 -13.93
N ASP A 52 2.80 -6.45 -14.69
CA ASP A 52 2.97 -6.90 -16.07
C ASP A 52 3.95 -8.08 -16.16
N SER A 53 4.39 -8.62 -15.03
CA SER A 53 5.36 -9.71 -15.01
C SER A 53 4.83 -10.91 -15.81
N PRO A 54 5.65 -11.53 -16.69
CA PRO A 54 5.33 -12.81 -17.34
C PRO A 54 4.92 -13.91 -16.34
N ARG A 55 5.29 -13.75 -15.06
CA ARG A 55 4.94 -14.62 -13.94
C ARG A 55 3.45 -14.60 -13.58
N LEU A 56 2.70 -13.58 -13.99
CA LEU A 56 1.25 -13.56 -13.83
C LEU A 56 0.54 -14.58 -14.74
N ARG A 57 1.24 -15.16 -15.72
CA ARG A 57 0.73 -16.23 -16.60
C ARG A 57 -0.64 -15.92 -17.22
N GLY A 58 -0.89 -14.65 -17.54
CA GLY A 58 -2.17 -14.18 -18.11
C GLY A 58 -3.24 -13.81 -17.08
N ASN A 59 -2.97 -13.93 -15.78
CA ASN A 59 -3.86 -13.45 -14.73
C ASN A 59 -3.71 -11.93 -14.52
N THR A 60 -4.78 -11.28 -14.05
CA THR A 60 -4.70 -9.88 -13.62
C THR A 60 -4.00 -9.77 -12.26
N VAL A 61 -3.54 -8.56 -11.89
CA VAL A 61 -3.03 -8.29 -10.53
C VAL A 61 -4.06 -8.64 -9.47
N ASN A 62 -5.34 -8.35 -9.74
CA ASN A 62 -6.43 -8.63 -8.82
C ASN A 62 -6.61 -10.15 -8.59
N ASP A 63 -6.47 -10.96 -9.65
CA ASP A 63 -6.52 -12.42 -9.52
C ASP A 63 -5.36 -12.95 -8.69
N TYR A 64 -4.16 -12.40 -8.88
CA TYR A 64 -3.00 -12.78 -8.07
C TYR A 64 -3.18 -12.44 -6.59
N VAL A 65 -3.70 -11.24 -6.29
CA VAL A 65 -4.01 -10.81 -4.92
C VAL A 65 -5.01 -11.78 -4.27
N LYS A 66 -6.09 -12.12 -4.98
CA LYS A 66 -7.11 -13.06 -4.50
C LYS A 66 -6.59 -14.48 -4.26
N GLN A 67 -5.64 -14.93 -5.08
CA GLN A 67 -5.06 -16.27 -4.94
C GLN A 67 -4.00 -16.36 -3.84
N ASN A 68 -3.40 -15.23 -3.43
CA ASN A 68 -2.37 -15.19 -2.41
C ASN A 68 -2.96 -14.76 -1.06
N GLN A 69 -3.39 -15.74 -0.27
CA GLN A 69 -4.01 -15.53 1.05
C GLN A 69 -3.19 -14.61 1.96
N ASN A 70 -1.86 -14.67 1.91
CA ASN A 70 -1.01 -13.84 2.77
C ASN A 70 -1.00 -12.38 2.32
N LEU A 71 -1.00 -12.14 1.01
CA LEU A 71 -1.10 -10.80 0.43
C LEU A 71 -2.49 -10.23 0.68
N GLN A 72 -3.54 -11.04 0.55
CA GLN A 72 -4.90 -10.64 0.88
C GLN A 72 -5.02 -10.22 2.35
N THR A 73 -4.57 -11.06 3.30
CA THR A 73 -4.58 -10.72 4.73
C THR A 73 -3.79 -9.45 5.04
N LEU A 74 -2.68 -9.22 4.33
CA LEU A 74 -1.91 -8.00 4.47
C LEU A 74 -2.70 -6.77 3.98
N ILE A 75 -3.29 -6.83 2.79
CA ILE A 75 -4.11 -5.75 2.23
C ILE A 75 -5.30 -5.45 3.15
N ASP A 76 -5.96 -6.48 3.67
CA ASP A 76 -7.09 -6.35 4.59
C ASP A 76 -6.67 -5.66 5.90
N SER A 77 -5.46 -5.98 6.42
CA SER A 77 -4.90 -5.32 7.61
C SER A 77 -4.58 -3.83 7.40
N CYS A 78 -4.54 -3.38 6.13
CA CYS A 78 -4.37 -1.99 5.74
C CYS A 78 -5.68 -1.40 5.16
N GLY A 79 -6.85 -1.90 5.60
CA GLY A 79 -8.15 -1.36 5.19
C GLY A 79 -8.52 -1.62 3.73
N GLY A 80 -7.93 -2.65 3.10
CA GLY A 80 -8.17 -2.98 1.70
C GLY A 80 -7.40 -2.11 0.71
N ARG A 81 -6.52 -1.22 1.17
CA ARG A 81 -5.85 -0.21 0.35
C ARG A 81 -4.65 -0.78 -0.39
N TYR A 82 -4.74 -0.83 -1.72
CA TYR A 82 -3.60 -1.13 -2.58
C TYR A 82 -3.63 -0.41 -3.93
N HIS A 83 -2.46 -0.28 -4.56
CA HIS A 83 -2.30 0.24 -5.89
C HIS A 83 -1.29 -0.62 -6.67
N SER A 84 -1.57 -0.92 -7.93
CA SER A 84 -0.67 -1.66 -8.82
C SER A 84 0.17 -0.69 -9.64
N PHE A 85 1.49 -0.85 -9.62
CA PHE A 85 2.43 0.05 -10.25
C PHE A 85 3.37 -0.72 -11.19
N ASN A 86 3.48 -0.27 -12.44
CA ASN A 86 4.44 -0.78 -13.40
C ASN A 86 5.70 0.09 -13.40
N ASN A 87 6.82 -0.44 -12.93
CA ASN A 87 8.10 0.26 -12.90
C ASN A 87 8.80 0.35 -14.26
N ASP A 88 8.40 -0.50 -15.22
CA ASP A 88 9.00 -0.56 -16.55
C ASP A 88 8.32 0.43 -17.53
N ASP A 89 7.11 0.89 -17.20
CA ASP A 89 6.36 1.87 -17.98
C ASP A 89 6.61 3.31 -17.47
N ARG A 90 7.70 3.90 -17.94
CA ARG A 90 8.13 5.25 -17.55
C ARG A 90 7.28 6.39 -18.10
N GLU A 91 6.46 6.11 -19.11
CA GLU A 91 5.63 7.11 -19.80
C GLU A 91 4.19 7.12 -19.27
N ALA A 92 3.81 6.15 -18.44
CA ALA A 92 2.50 6.07 -17.82
C ALA A 92 2.35 7.04 -16.64
N HIS A 93 2.37 8.34 -16.93
CA HIS A 93 2.10 9.41 -15.96
C HIS A 93 0.76 9.22 -15.21
N ASN A 94 -0.22 8.55 -15.83
CA ASN A 94 -1.51 8.24 -15.22
C ASN A 94 -1.39 7.39 -13.95
N GLN A 95 -0.42 6.47 -13.86
CA GLN A 95 -0.26 5.61 -12.68
C GLN A 95 0.18 6.42 -11.45
N VAL A 96 1.03 7.42 -11.66
CA VAL A 96 1.46 8.33 -10.58
C VAL A 96 0.30 9.22 -10.14
N THR A 97 -0.48 9.74 -11.09
CA THR A 97 -1.68 10.54 -10.78
C THR A 97 -2.69 9.73 -9.97
N GLU A 98 -3.03 8.52 -10.42
CA GLU A 98 -3.96 7.63 -9.71
C GLU A 98 -3.46 7.23 -8.30
N LEU A 99 -2.15 7.04 -8.13
CA LEU A 99 -1.56 6.79 -6.82
C LEU A 99 -1.73 8.00 -5.90
N LEU A 100 -1.45 9.21 -6.40
CA LEU A 100 -1.59 10.45 -5.62
C LEU A 100 -3.06 10.72 -5.25
N GLU A 101 -4.01 10.50 -6.16
CA GLU A 101 -5.45 10.63 -5.89
C GLU A 101 -5.90 9.67 -4.77
N LYS A 102 -5.47 8.41 -4.81
CA LYS A 102 -5.77 7.43 -3.74
C LYS A 102 -5.13 7.82 -2.40
N ILE A 103 -3.95 8.43 -2.43
CA ILE A 103 -3.27 8.92 -1.23
C ILE A 103 -4.04 10.10 -0.62
N GLU A 104 -4.52 11.03 -1.46
CA GLU A 104 -5.34 12.16 -1.03
C GLU A 104 -6.66 11.69 -0.42
N GLU A 105 -7.37 10.76 -1.08
CA GLU A 105 -8.60 10.16 -0.58
C GLU A 105 -8.39 9.49 0.78
N MET A 106 -7.32 8.68 0.91
CA MET A 106 -6.99 8.01 2.17
C MET A 106 -6.75 9.02 3.31
N VAL A 107 -6.02 10.10 3.02
CA VAL A 107 -5.74 11.15 4.01
C VAL A 107 -7.02 11.90 4.39
N GLU A 108 -7.93 12.13 3.46
CA GLU A 108 -9.21 12.78 3.72
C GLU A 108 -10.13 11.92 4.59
N VAL A 109 -10.29 10.63 4.25
CA VAL A 109 -11.06 9.67 5.05
C VAL A 109 -10.54 9.58 6.49
N ASN A 110 -9.22 9.49 6.67
CA ASN A 110 -8.62 9.40 8.00
C ASN A 110 -8.77 10.70 8.81
N LYS A 111 -8.77 11.87 8.15
CA LYS A 111 -9.05 13.16 8.82
C LYS A 111 -10.50 13.27 9.28
N VAL A 112 -11.46 12.76 8.50
CA VAL A 112 -12.89 12.75 8.86
C VAL A 112 -13.14 11.80 10.04
N GLY A 113 -12.37 10.71 10.17
CA GLY A 113 -12.43 9.79 11.32
C GLY A 113 -11.95 10.35 12.66
N HIS A 114 -11.29 11.52 12.67
CA HIS A 114 -10.78 12.19 13.88
C HIS A 114 -11.61 13.43 14.30
N TYR A 115 -12.90 13.51 13.95
CA TYR A 115 -13.82 14.39 14.67
C TYR A 115 -14.29 13.74 15.97
N THR A 116 -13.47 13.87 17.02
CA THR A 116 -13.94 13.84 18.42
C THR A 116 -13.28 14.95 19.22
N ASN A 117 -13.83 16.16 19.11
CA ASN A 117 -14.34 16.97 20.23
C ASN A 117 -15.08 18.20 19.67
#